data_AF-A0A3B6RTF8-F1
#
_entry.id   AF-A0A3B6RTF8-F1
#
_cell.length_a   1.000
_cell.length_b   1.000
_cell.length_c   1.000
_cell.angle_alpha   90.00
_cell.angle_beta   90.00
_cell.angle_gamma   90.00
#
_symmetry.space_group_name_H-M   'P 1'
#
loop_
_entity.id
_entity.type
_entity.pdbx_description
1 polymer ?
#
loop_
_entity_poly.entity_id
_entity_poly.type
_entity_poly.pdbx_seq_one_letter_code
_entity_poly.pdbx_strand_id
1 'polypeptide(L)'
;MSDPRPQDAEDSTWGGCSLHGLNIKVKGHLPGGGVPPAPRMSPYFWGEDPVGGFPLQTGYSEARALIGKGAVADFRRLSRQAEDMVAELFASIGKEAPKAARPRPRVVQLRLSPELALWKSTQHAMGNVLPPKGKGLNQASPEVLAALGAADWPEAMTTNDALFGCGIANLLIGAADVRTLFSNYVTDMVFYYEHGYDHVFPSLHRLLHDGLVDDRALRTLGGQERREVVAVGASYIQAKIALEEAHRTRLKDYSSHLDRQAAQVILLADSSILGMGAEATARGFDPGAVMSDLVFSKPATDVVDVGSDLVNSEVINSFLNVADIAVSGVVSETALRAIYDAYAATCARMFTQRWHEPLVRMCATGTTWHIQNDRHMFLRRALLGWPKARKSPARPQREGDFDEVFDADFRTTGFSRPLDPEYACDGGEETCNHVRRFLGRQDRDLLGALWWSVVTGPLEYVRQGKVDEQREQHLAELSRLQMAQLFSKGLVHEMAWLLAHACHHAWQVNYLYEAAMFGSLLDGGTLIARLDRAEDETRT
;
A
#
# COMPACT_ATOMS: atom_id res chain seq x y z
N MET A 1 -11.23 -25.69 41.24
CA MET A 1 -10.28 -26.17 40.21
C MET A 1 -11.06 -27.05 39.26
N SER A 2 -11.50 -26.45 38.16
CA SER A 2 -12.24 -27.13 37.10
C SER A 2 -11.77 -26.47 35.82
N ASP A 3 -10.92 -27.23 35.14
CA ASP A 3 -10.32 -26.97 33.84
C ASP A 3 -11.44 -26.90 32.77
N PRO A 4 -11.57 -25.80 31.99
CA PRO A 4 -12.47 -25.82 30.86
C PRO A 4 -11.77 -26.52 29.70
N ARG A 5 -12.24 -27.73 29.39
CA ARG A 5 -11.91 -28.46 28.16
C ARG A 5 -12.24 -27.61 26.94
N PRO A 6 -11.42 -27.63 25.87
CA PRO A 6 -11.74 -27.00 24.60
C PRO A 6 -12.79 -27.86 23.88
N GLN A 7 -14.05 -27.44 23.95
CA GLN A 7 -15.07 -27.79 22.96
C GLN A 7 -15.16 -26.58 22.04
N ASP A 8 -14.66 -26.72 20.80
CA ASP A 8 -15.03 -25.95 19.59
C ASP A 8 -14.04 -26.22 18.42
N ALA A 9 -13.64 -27.47 18.22
CA ALA A 9 -12.68 -27.84 17.17
C ALA A 9 -13.31 -28.50 15.93
N GLU A 10 -14.61 -28.80 15.88
CA GLU A 10 -15.14 -29.71 14.84
C GLU A 10 -15.99 -29.09 13.72
N ASP A 11 -16.35 -27.80 13.72
CA ASP A 11 -17.19 -27.21 12.64
C ASP A 11 -16.77 -25.81 12.15
N SER A 12 -15.52 -25.37 12.38
CA SER A 12 -15.09 -24.06 11.86
C SER A 12 -14.26 -24.19 10.58
N THR A 13 -14.71 -23.51 9.52
CA THR A 13 -14.02 -23.43 8.21
C THR A 13 -12.54 -23.04 8.33
N TRP A 14 -12.20 -22.29 9.38
CA TRP A 14 -10.84 -21.82 9.67
C TRP A 14 -10.13 -22.60 10.77
N GLY A 15 -10.75 -23.63 11.34
CA GLY A 15 -10.18 -24.40 12.47
C GLY A 15 -8.87 -25.12 12.13
N GLY A 16 -8.67 -25.45 10.85
CA GLY A 16 -7.41 -25.98 10.34
C GLY A 16 -6.34 -24.92 10.05
N CYS A 17 -6.73 -23.65 9.85
CA CYS A 17 -5.82 -22.52 9.71
C CYS A 17 -5.50 -22.01 11.11
N SER A 18 -4.41 -22.51 11.70
CA SER A 18 -4.09 -22.17 13.08
C SER A 18 -2.74 -21.49 13.21
N LEU A 19 -2.71 -20.44 14.02
CA LEU A 19 -1.47 -19.92 14.60
C LEU A 19 -0.99 -20.81 15.78
N HIS A 20 -1.59 -21.99 16.01
CA HIS A 20 -1.15 -22.95 17.04
C HIS A 20 0.32 -23.35 16.80
N GLY A 21 1.16 -23.03 17.78
CA GLY A 21 2.62 -23.14 17.70
C GLY A 21 3.32 -21.79 17.77
N LEU A 22 2.64 -20.70 17.37
CA LEU A 22 3.09 -19.33 17.62
C LEU A 22 2.70 -18.95 19.05
N ASN A 23 3.69 -18.92 19.95
CA ASN A 23 3.53 -18.33 21.28
C ASN A 23 3.44 -16.80 21.15
N ILE A 24 2.33 -16.29 20.60
CA ILE A 24 2.03 -14.86 20.55
C ILE A 24 1.62 -14.42 21.96
N LYS A 25 2.60 -14.33 22.85
CA LYS A 25 2.47 -13.47 24.01
C LYS A 25 2.63 -12.06 23.48
N VAL A 26 1.51 -11.42 23.14
CA VAL A 26 1.49 -9.97 22.96
C VAL A 26 2.03 -9.40 24.26
N LYS A 27 3.29 -8.96 24.25
CA LYS A 27 3.87 -8.36 25.44
C LYS A 27 2.99 -7.15 25.73
N GLY A 28 2.25 -7.20 26.84
CA GLY A 28 1.60 -6.00 27.36
C GLY A 28 2.65 -4.89 27.43
N HIS A 29 2.25 -3.65 27.17
CA HIS A 29 3.16 -2.50 27.11
C HIS A 29 4.22 -2.64 28.20
N LEU A 30 5.49 -2.84 27.81
CA LEU A 30 6.58 -2.96 28.76
C LEU A 30 6.51 -1.74 29.68
N PRO A 31 6.48 -1.88 31.02
CA PRO A 31 6.55 -0.73 31.91
C PRO A 31 7.87 0.01 31.63
N GLY A 32 7.79 1.23 31.07
CA GLY A 32 8.95 1.98 30.56
C GLY A 32 9.36 1.66 29.10
N GLY A 33 8.50 0.98 28.34
CA GLY A 33 8.74 0.47 26.99
C GLY A 33 9.05 1.55 25.97
N GLY A 34 10.05 1.28 25.11
CA GLY A 34 10.68 2.26 24.22
C GLY A 34 9.88 2.77 23.02
N VAL A 35 8.63 2.34 22.82
CA VAL A 35 7.72 2.93 21.83
C VAL A 35 7.18 4.24 22.40
N PRO A 36 7.15 5.36 21.66
CA PRO A 36 6.49 6.58 22.14
C PRO A 36 5.04 6.26 22.55
N PRO A 37 4.54 6.80 23.69
CA PRO A 37 3.19 6.52 24.13
C PRO A 37 2.19 7.03 23.07
N ALA A 38 1.55 6.10 22.34
CA ALA A 38 0.43 6.44 21.49
C ALA A 38 -0.82 6.59 22.38
N PRO A 39 -1.61 7.66 22.23
CA PRO A 39 -2.83 7.83 23.00
C PRO A 39 -3.83 6.75 22.58
N ARG A 40 -3.99 5.71 23.42
CA ARG A 40 -4.93 4.58 23.26
C ARG A 40 -4.63 3.69 22.05
N MET A 41 -3.67 2.78 22.21
CA MET A 41 -3.53 1.63 21.29
C MET A 41 -4.57 0.55 21.64
N SER A 42 -5.33 0.10 20.64
CA SER A 42 -6.18 -1.08 20.79
C SER A 42 -5.29 -2.33 21.01
N PRO A 43 -5.69 -3.27 21.89
CA PRO A 43 -5.06 -4.58 21.99
C PRO A 43 -4.98 -5.25 20.62
N TYR A 44 -3.92 -6.02 20.39
CA TYR A 44 -3.74 -6.75 19.13
C TYR A 44 -4.91 -7.72 18.82
N PHE A 45 -5.37 -8.44 19.85
CA PHE A 45 -6.67 -9.10 19.85
C PHE A 45 -7.61 -8.36 20.78
N TRP A 46 -8.64 -7.71 20.23
CA TRP A 46 -9.50 -6.81 20.99
C TRP A 46 -10.79 -7.45 21.52
N GLY A 47 -11.07 -8.71 21.15
CA GLY A 47 -12.26 -9.43 21.62
C GLY A 47 -13.58 -8.80 21.19
N GLU A 48 -14.60 -8.95 22.03
CA GLU A 48 -15.96 -8.44 21.79
C GLU A 48 -16.21 -7.07 22.43
N ASP A 49 -15.23 -6.54 23.17
CA ASP A 49 -15.39 -5.31 23.94
C ASP A 49 -15.43 -4.07 23.02
N PRO A 50 -16.33 -3.10 23.30
CA PRO A 50 -16.32 -1.83 22.60
C PRO A 50 -15.01 -1.10 22.86
N VAL A 51 -14.25 -0.86 21.80
CA VAL A 51 -13.05 -0.01 21.87
C VAL A 51 -13.53 1.44 21.95
N GLY A 52 -13.32 2.10 23.09
CA GLY A 52 -13.81 3.46 23.36
C GLY A 52 -13.25 4.53 22.41
N GLY A 53 -13.96 5.66 22.32
CA GLY A 53 -13.73 6.72 21.32
C GLY A 53 -12.27 7.15 21.11
N PHE A 54 -11.86 7.14 19.84
CA PHE A 54 -10.58 7.66 19.37
C PHE A 54 -10.68 9.17 19.12
N PRO A 55 -9.57 9.92 19.23
CA PRO A 55 -9.59 11.35 18.96
C PRO A 55 -9.90 11.61 17.48
N LEU A 56 -10.65 12.68 17.21
CA LEU A 56 -10.69 13.27 15.88
C LEU A 56 -9.34 13.88 15.57
N GLN A 57 -8.79 13.55 14.40
CA GLN A 57 -7.51 14.05 13.98
C GLN A 57 -7.66 15.47 13.44
N THR A 58 -6.71 16.35 13.79
CA THR A 58 -6.64 17.68 13.17
C THR A 58 -6.37 17.53 11.68
N GLY A 59 -7.00 18.38 10.85
CA GLY A 59 -6.90 18.30 9.40
C GLY A 59 -7.97 17.41 8.75
N TYR A 60 -7.68 16.91 7.55
CA TYR A 60 -8.53 15.99 6.77
C TYR A 60 -9.94 16.51 6.53
N SER A 61 -10.09 17.84 6.40
CA SER A 61 -11.41 18.49 6.39
C SER A 61 -12.24 18.08 5.17
N GLU A 62 -11.61 18.07 3.99
CA GLU A 62 -12.24 17.66 2.74
C GLU A 62 -12.55 16.16 2.73
N ALA A 63 -11.58 15.31 3.10
CA ALA A 63 -11.80 13.86 3.21
C ALA A 63 -12.97 13.53 4.14
N ARG A 64 -13.07 14.21 5.29
CA ARG A 64 -14.19 14.06 6.24
C ARG A 64 -15.52 14.51 5.64
N ALA A 65 -15.53 15.58 4.86
CA ALA A 65 -16.73 16.03 4.16
C ALA A 65 -17.18 15.04 3.07
N LEU A 66 -16.23 14.40 2.37
CA LEU A 66 -16.50 13.43 1.31
C LEU A 66 -17.02 12.09 1.83
N ILE A 67 -16.38 11.54 2.86
CA ILE A 67 -16.73 10.23 3.44
C ILE A 67 -17.91 10.31 4.41
N GLY A 68 -18.24 11.50 4.91
CA GLY A 68 -19.30 11.70 5.89
C GLY A 68 -19.02 10.93 7.18
N LYS A 69 -19.84 9.94 7.50
CA LYS A 69 -19.68 9.12 8.71
C LYS A 69 -18.80 7.90 8.50
N GLY A 70 -18.37 7.62 7.27
CA GLY A 70 -17.70 6.37 6.90
C GLY A 70 -18.54 5.13 7.21
N ALA A 71 -19.87 5.25 7.10
CA ALA A 71 -20.76 4.10 7.16
C ALA A 71 -20.74 3.35 5.82
N VAL A 72 -21.22 2.10 5.81
CA VAL A 72 -21.34 1.29 4.58
C VAL A 72 -22.03 2.05 3.44
N ALA A 73 -23.05 2.86 3.76
CA ALA A 73 -23.77 3.67 2.78
C ALA A 73 -22.89 4.74 2.11
N ASP A 74 -21.93 5.31 2.84
CA ASP A 74 -20.98 6.30 2.31
C ASP A 74 -20.00 5.64 1.34
N PHE A 75 -19.41 4.50 1.72
CA PHE A 75 -18.56 3.70 0.83
C PHE A 75 -19.30 3.28 -0.44
N ARG A 76 -20.53 2.79 -0.31
CA ARG A 76 -21.36 2.39 -1.47
C ARG A 76 -21.69 3.57 -2.39
N ARG A 77 -21.93 4.75 -1.82
CA ARG A 77 -22.15 5.98 -2.61
C ARG A 77 -20.89 6.36 -3.38
N LEU A 78 -19.75 6.44 -2.71
CA LEU A 78 -18.48 6.85 -3.31
C LEU A 78 -17.98 5.83 -4.34
N SER A 79 -18.13 4.53 -4.09
CA SER A 79 -17.76 3.47 -5.03
C SER A 79 -18.55 3.58 -6.34
N ARG A 80 -19.87 3.80 -6.28
CA ARG A 80 -20.68 4.02 -7.49
C ARG A 80 -20.28 5.30 -8.23
N GLN A 81 -19.98 6.36 -7.49
CA GLN A 81 -19.47 7.59 -8.10
C GLN A 81 -18.14 7.35 -8.82
N ALA A 82 -17.24 6.56 -8.24
CA ALA A 82 -16.01 6.14 -8.90
C ALA A 82 -16.31 5.29 -10.15
N GLU A 83 -17.18 4.26 -10.08
CA GLU A 83 -17.57 3.45 -11.25
C GLU A 83 -18.05 4.33 -12.43
N ASP A 84 -18.94 5.29 -12.16
CA ASP A 84 -19.44 6.23 -13.17
C ASP A 84 -18.31 7.09 -13.76
N MET A 85 -17.40 7.60 -12.93
CA MET A 85 -16.27 8.42 -13.38
C MET A 85 -15.26 7.60 -14.19
N VAL A 86 -14.94 6.37 -13.78
CA VAL A 86 -14.05 5.47 -14.51
C VAL A 86 -14.66 5.10 -15.87
N ALA A 87 -15.95 4.77 -15.91
CA ALA A 87 -16.65 4.53 -17.17
C ALA A 87 -16.57 5.75 -18.10
N GLU A 88 -16.72 6.96 -17.57
CA GLU A 88 -16.56 8.22 -18.34
C GLU A 88 -15.12 8.40 -18.85
N LEU A 89 -14.10 8.10 -18.03
CA LEU A 89 -12.69 8.12 -18.43
C LEU A 89 -12.45 7.19 -19.63
N PHE A 90 -12.81 5.91 -19.52
CA PHE A 90 -12.62 4.94 -20.60
C PHE A 90 -13.41 5.30 -21.86
N ALA A 91 -14.63 5.81 -21.71
CA ALA A 91 -15.44 6.29 -22.83
C ALA A 91 -14.82 7.49 -23.57
N SER A 92 -13.91 8.24 -22.93
CA SER A 92 -13.23 9.39 -23.52
C SER A 92 -11.99 9.02 -24.35
N ILE A 93 -11.51 7.78 -24.29
CA ILE A 93 -10.30 7.34 -25.02
C ILE A 93 -10.47 7.57 -26.52
N GLY A 94 -9.51 8.29 -27.12
CA GLY A 94 -9.48 8.62 -28.55
C GLY A 94 -10.51 9.65 -29.01
N LYS A 95 -11.19 10.35 -28.09
CA LYS A 95 -12.13 11.43 -28.41
C LYS A 95 -11.48 12.80 -28.15
N GLU A 96 -11.71 13.76 -29.05
CA GLU A 96 -11.29 15.15 -28.81
C GLU A 96 -12.13 15.80 -27.71
N ALA A 97 -11.49 16.65 -26.91
CA ALA A 97 -12.16 17.34 -25.82
C ALA A 97 -13.20 18.36 -26.37
N PRO A 98 -14.46 18.31 -25.94
CA PRO A 98 -15.45 19.32 -26.33
C PRO A 98 -15.05 20.69 -25.78
N LYS A 99 -14.96 21.70 -26.67
CA LYS A 99 -14.48 23.07 -26.36
C LYS A 99 -15.31 23.85 -25.33
N ALA A 100 -16.46 23.36 -24.89
CA ALA A 100 -17.45 24.14 -24.13
C ALA A 100 -18.10 23.40 -22.94
N ALA A 101 -17.60 22.23 -22.53
CA ALA A 101 -18.16 21.51 -21.38
C ALA A 101 -17.39 21.80 -20.09
N ARG A 102 -18.07 21.72 -18.95
CA ARG A 102 -17.45 21.68 -17.61
C ARG A 102 -16.31 20.65 -17.58
N PRO A 103 -15.27 20.84 -16.76
CA PRO A 103 -14.23 19.82 -16.60
C PRO A 103 -14.91 18.53 -16.14
N ARG A 104 -14.85 17.52 -17.01
CA ARG A 104 -15.27 16.16 -16.71
C ARG A 104 -14.03 15.28 -16.67
N PRO A 105 -14.04 14.18 -15.90
CA PRO A 105 -13.02 13.15 -16.00
C PRO A 105 -12.78 12.80 -17.46
N ARG A 106 -11.52 12.88 -17.89
CA ARG A 106 -11.12 12.50 -19.25
C ARG A 106 -9.74 11.89 -19.24
N VAL A 107 -9.40 11.16 -20.29
CA VAL A 107 -8.01 10.74 -20.51
C VAL A 107 -7.21 11.83 -21.24
N VAL A 108 -5.92 11.86 -20.98
CA VAL A 108 -4.93 12.70 -21.65
C VAL A 108 -3.78 11.83 -22.14
N GLN A 109 -3.30 12.12 -23.34
CA GLN A 109 -2.12 11.44 -23.87
C GLN A 109 -0.86 12.02 -23.24
N LEU A 110 0.01 11.15 -22.75
CA LEU A 110 1.25 11.47 -22.07
C LEU A 110 2.45 11.25 -22.97
N ARG A 111 3.51 12.01 -22.69
CA ARG A 111 4.86 11.78 -23.22
C ARG A 111 5.89 12.25 -22.21
N LEU A 112 7.08 11.65 -22.27
CA LEU A 112 8.23 12.18 -21.54
C LEU A 112 8.63 13.55 -22.09
N SER A 113 9.12 14.43 -21.22
CA SER A 113 9.82 15.64 -21.65
C SER A 113 11.07 15.26 -22.46
N PRO A 114 11.57 16.15 -23.35
CA PRO A 114 12.77 15.88 -24.14
C PRO A 114 13.97 15.44 -23.28
N GLU A 115 14.13 16.03 -22.09
CA GLU A 115 15.21 15.75 -21.15
C GLU A 115 15.08 14.35 -20.55
N LEU A 116 13.87 13.95 -20.11
CA LEU A 116 13.64 12.60 -19.58
C LEU A 116 13.73 11.53 -20.67
N ALA A 117 13.27 11.83 -21.89
CA ALA A 117 13.41 10.94 -23.03
C ALA A 117 14.89 10.70 -23.39
N LEU A 118 15.69 11.78 -23.43
CA LEU A 118 17.13 11.70 -23.67
C LEU A 118 17.85 10.94 -22.55
N TRP A 119 17.47 11.18 -21.29
CA TRP A 119 18.03 10.43 -20.17
C TRP A 119 17.71 8.94 -20.27
N LYS A 120 16.44 8.58 -20.54
CA LYS A 120 16.02 7.18 -20.72
C LYS A 120 16.82 6.50 -21.83
N SER A 121 16.94 7.14 -23.01
CA SER A 121 17.68 6.55 -24.13
C SER A 121 19.17 6.40 -23.83
N THR A 122 19.77 7.34 -23.11
CA THR A 122 21.17 7.26 -22.67
C THR A 122 21.39 6.10 -21.69
N GLN A 123 20.52 5.94 -20.71
CA GLN A 123 20.58 4.83 -19.76
C GLN A 123 20.40 3.47 -20.46
N HIS A 124 19.42 3.36 -21.35
CA HIS A 124 19.20 2.16 -22.16
C HIS A 124 20.42 1.81 -23.02
N ALA A 125 21.08 2.80 -23.63
CA ALA A 125 22.30 2.60 -24.40
C ALA A 125 23.49 2.09 -23.54
N MET A 126 23.48 2.38 -22.24
CA MET A 126 24.46 1.87 -21.27
C MET A 126 24.09 0.49 -20.70
N GLY A 127 22.96 -0.10 -21.12
CA GLY A 127 22.44 -1.37 -20.60
C GLY A 127 21.63 -1.24 -19.30
N ASN A 128 21.38 0.00 -18.84
CA ASN A 128 20.56 0.26 -17.65
C ASN A 128 19.07 0.20 -18.04
N VAL A 129 18.58 -1.02 -18.26
CA VAL A 129 17.18 -1.31 -18.59
C VAL A 129 16.54 -2.02 -17.41
N LEU A 130 15.37 -1.54 -17.01
CA LEU A 130 14.58 -2.21 -15.98
C LEU A 130 13.93 -3.46 -16.61
N PRO A 131 14.07 -4.65 -15.98
CA PRO A 131 13.44 -5.85 -16.49
C PRO A 131 11.90 -5.78 -16.39
N PRO A 132 11.18 -6.73 -17.01
CA PRO A 132 9.74 -6.87 -16.85
C PRO A 132 9.36 -7.07 -15.38
N LYS A 133 8.19 -6.57 -14.98
CA LYS A 133 7.60 -6.91 -13.68
C LYS A 133 7.45 -8.43 -13.55
N GLY A 134 7.69 -8.93 -12.35
CA GLY A 134 7.39 -10.33 -12.04
C GLY A 134 5.89 -10.55 -11.90
N LYS A 135 5.47 -11.81 -11.77
CA LYS A 135 4.04 -12.15 -11.66
C LYS A 135 3.50 -12.08 -10.24
N GLY A 136 4.36 -11.97 -9.21
CA GLY A 136 3.93 -12.02 -7.81
C GLY A 136 3.35 -13.36 -7.35
N LEU A 137 3.57 -14.44 -8.10
CA LEU A 137 2.99 -15.77 -7.85
C LEU A 137 3.97 -16.75 -7.19
N ASN A 138 5.20 -16.33 -6.92
CA ASN A 138 6.17 -17.19 -6.25
C ASN A 138 5.71 -17.48 -4.82
N GLN A 139 5.84 -18.74 -4.42
CA GLN A 139 5.56 -19.17 -3.05
C GLN A 139 6.57 -18.57 -2.06
N ALA A 140 6.09 -18.24 -0.86
CA ALA A 140 6.96 -17.91 0.25
C ALA A 140 7.82 -19.12 0.62
N SER A 141 9.02 -18.86 1.14
CA SER A 141 9.96 -19.93 1.46
C SER A 141 9.41 -20.86 2.56
N PRO A 142 9.80 -22.14 2.57
CA PRO A 142 9.44 -23.06 3.64
C PRO A 142 9.79 -22.52 5.04
N GLU A 143 10.90 -21.79 5.17
CA GLU A 143 11.34 -21.17 6.41
C GLU A 143 10.38 -20.05 6.86
N VAL A 144 9.93 -19.20 5.94
CA VAL A 144 8.92 -18.17 6.22
C VAL A 144 7.60 -18.80 6.62
N LEU A 145 7.13 -19.78 5.85
CA LEU A 145 5.87 -20.48 6.13
C LEU A 145 5.93 -21.21 7.47
N ALA A 146 7.03 -21.90 7.78
CA ALA A 146 7.22 -22.55 9.08
C ALA A 146 7.26 -21.54 10.23
N ALA A 147 7.92 -20.39 10.05
CA ALA A 147 7.97 -19.34 11.06
C ALA A 147 6.60 -18.73 11.36
N LEU A 148 5.66 -18.74 10.40
CA LEU A 148 4.28 -18.28 10.55
C LEU A 148 3.28 -19.39 10.91
N GLY A 149 3.70 -20.66 10.96
CA GLY A 149 2.76 -21.79 11.05
C GLY A 149 1.81 -21.86 9.85
N ALA A 150 2.27 -21.44 8.68
CA ALA A 150 1.49 -21.26 7.46
C ALA A 150 1.77 -22.34 6.38
N ALA A 151 2.48 -23.42 6.73
CA ALA A 151 2.85 -24.46 5.77
C ALA A 151 1.65 -25.17 5.13
N ASP A 152 0.54 -25.28 5.85
CA ASP A 152 -0.69 -25.95 5.40
C ASP A 152 -1.78 -24.95 4.98
N TRP A 153 -1.45 -23.66 4.84
CA TRP A 153 -2.41 -22.67 4.38
C TRP A 153 -2.71 -22.84 2.88
N PRO A 154 -3.88 -22.36 2.42
CA PRO A 154 -4.20 -22.37 1.00
C PRO A 154 -3.12 -21.70 0.14
N GLU A 155 -2.84 -22.28 -1.02
CA GLU A 155 -1.77 -21.83 -1.93
C GLU A 155 -1.88 -20.35 -2.32
N ALA A 156 -3.11 -19.88 -2.55
CA ALA A 156 -3.39 -18.48 -2.89
C ALA A 156 -2.93 -17.50 -1.79
N MET A 157 -2.91 -17.94 -0.53
CA MET A 157 -2.51 -17.13 0.64
C MET A 157 -1.01 -17.20 0.94
N THR A 158 -0.28 -18.07 0.25
CA THR A 158 1.13 -18.37 0.60
C THR A 158 2.12 -17.87 -0.45
N THR A 159 1.64 -17.22 -1.51
CA THR A 159 2.50 -16.45 -2.41
C THR A 159 3.13 -15.26 -1.67
N ASN A 160 4.33 -14.88 -2.09
CA ASN A 160 5.03 -13.73 -1.52
C ASN A 160 4.22 -12.44 -1.64
N ASP A 161 3.50 -12.25 -2.74
CA ASP A 161 2.67 -11.08 -2.95
C ASP A 161 1.46 -11.07 -1.98
N ALA A 162 0.69 -12.17 -1.91
CA ALA A 162 -0.48 -12.25 -1.04
C ALA A 162 -0.15 -12.25 0.45
N LEU A 163 0.88 -12.98 0.84
CA LEU A 163 1.28 -13.13 2.23
C LEU A 163 1.85 -11.82 2.79
N PHE A 164 2.71 -11.13 2.04
CA PHE A 164 3.33 -9.88 2.49
C PHE A 164 2.51 -8.62 2.12
N GLY A 165 1.50 -8.75 1.28
CA GLY A 165 0.46 -7.74 1.03
C GLY A 165 -0.68 -7.86 2.05
N CYS A 166 -1.84 -8.38 1.62
CA CYS A 166 -3.04 -8.50 2.47
C CYS A 166 -2.80 -9.32 3.75
N GLY A 167 -1.95 -10.35 3.72
CA GLY A 167 -1.65 -11.18 4.89
C GLY A 167 -1.03 -10.37 6.00
N ILE A 168 0.18 -9.86 5.79
CA ILE A 168 0.91 -9.05 6.78
C ILE A 168 0.16 -7.78 7.15
N ALA A 169 -0.56 -7.13 6.23
CA ALA A 169 -1.40 -5.98 6.56
C ALA A 169 -2.43 -6.35 7.66
N ASN A 170 -3.15 -7.46 7.48
CA ASN A 170 -4.07 -7.97 8.49
C ASN A 170 -3.35 -8.38 9.77
N LEU A 171 -2.22 -9.08 9.66
CA LEU A 171 -1.41 -9.47 10.81
C LEU A 171 -0.86 -8.27 11.59
N LEU A 172 -0.64 -7.10 10.98
CA LEU A 172 -0.24 -5.88 11.68
C LEU A 172 -1.43 -5.16 12.31
N ILE A 173 -2.60 -5.18 11.66
CA ILE A 173 -3.83 -4.56 12.18
C ILE A 173 -4.34 -5.29 13.42
N GLY A 174 -4.35 -6.62 13.38
CA GLY A 174 -5.00 -7.47 14.39
C GLY A 174 -6.46 -7.77 14.06
N ALA A 175 -7.15 -8.44 14.99
CA ALA A 175 -8.56 -8.82 14.85
C ALA A 175 -9.24 -8.94 16.21
N ALA A 176 -10.54 -9.25 16.24
CA ALA A 176 -11.22 -9.61 17.49
C ALA A 176 -10.58 -10.87 18.14
N ASP A 177 -10.30 -11.88 17.31
CA ASP A 177 -9.62 -13.11 17.68
C ASP A 177 -8.90 -13.71 16.45
N VAL A 178 -8.19 -14.83 16.65
CA VAL A 178 -7.41 -15.50 15.60
C VAL A 178 -8.30 -15.96 14.44
N ARG A 179 -9.51 -16.46 14.70
CA ARG A 179 -10.42 -16.92 13.64
C ARG A 179 -10.88 -15.74 12.79
N THR A 180 -11.23 -14.63 13.43
CA THR A 180 -11.58 -13.39 12.72
C THR A 180 -10.40 -12.85 11.92
N LEU A 181 -9.15 -12.96 12.42
CA LEU A 181 -7.95 -12.54 11.68
C LEU A 181 -7.79 -13.28 10.36
N PHE A 182 -7.97 -14.61 10.36
CA PHE A 182 -7.93 -15.42 9.13
C PHE A 182 -9.06 -15.07 8.17
N SER A 183 -10.28 -14.97 8.68
CA SER A 183 -11.43 -14.56 7.88
C SER A 183 -11.22 -13.18 7.26
N ASN A 184 -10.65 -12.23 8.02
CA ASN A 184 -10.27 -10.90 7.54
C ASN A 184 -9.24 -10.94 6.40
N TYR A 185 -8.17 -11.72 6.58
CA TYR A 185 -7.15 -11.89 5.54
C TYR A 185 -7.77 -12.45 4.25
N VAL A 186 -8.51 -13.54 4.35
CA VAL A 186 -9.14 -14.17 3.19
C VAL A 186 -10.11 -13.22 2.50
N THR A 187 -10.96 -12.52 3.25
CA THR A 187 -11.92 -11.56 2.69
C THR A 187 -11.24 -10.43 1.91
N ASP A 188 -10.10 -9.93 2.37
CA ASP A 188 -9.37 -8.86 1.66
C ASP A 188 -8.58 -9.34 0.46
N MET A 189 -8.42 -10.65 0.27
CA MET A 189 -7.80 -11.17 -0.95
C MET A 189 -8.58 -10.83 -2.23
N VAL A 190 -9.77 -10.24 -2.12
CA VAL A 190 -10.50 -9.64 -3.23
C VAL A 190 -9.61 -8.67 -4.03
N PHE A 191 -8.66 -8.01 -3.37
CA PHE A 191 -7.64 -7.16 -3.98
C PHE A 191 -6.91 -7.86 -5.14
N TYR A 192 -6.63 -9.17 -4.99
CA TYR A 192 -5.88 -9.93 -5.97
C TYR A 192 -6.67 -10.34 -7.22
N TYR A 193 -7.97 -10.01 -7.32
CA TYR A 193 -8.65 -10.01 -8.62
C TYR A 193 -7.96 -9.05 -9.60
N GLU A 194 -7.46 -7.90 -9.14
CA GLU A 194 -6.69 -6.96 -9.98
C GLU A 194 -5.40 -7.59 -10.52
N HIS A 195 -4.88 -8.61 -9.84
CA HIS A 195 -3.67 -9.33 -10.21
C HIS A 195 -3.93 -10.64 -10.94
N GLY A 196 -5.19 -10.97 -11.24
CA GLY A 196 -5.59 -12.17 -11.98
C GLY A 196 -5.45 -13.47 -11.19
N TYR A 197 -5.45 -13.40 -9.86
CA TYR A 197 -5.32 -14.60 -9.02
C TYR A 197 -6.46 -15.58 -9.22
N ASP A 198 -7.63 -15.14 -9.66
CA ASP A 198 -8.78 -15.99 -9.96
C ASP A 198 -8.56 -16.91 -11.17
N HIS A 199 -7.65 -16.54 -12.08
CA HIS A 199 -7.22 -17.40 -13.18
C HIS A 199 -6.17 -18.43 -12.73
N VAL A 200 -5.43 -18.14 -11.67
CA VAL A 200 -4.31 -18.97 -11.19
C VAL A 200 -4.74 -19.93 -10.09
N PHE A 201 -5.60 -19.47 -9.18
CA PHE A 201 -6.01 -20.22 -7.99
C PHE A 201 -7.51 -20.47 -7.99
N PRO A 202 -7.97 -21.64 -8.45
CA PRO A 202 -9.39 -22.00 -8.47
C PRO A 202 -10.06 -21.94 -7.08
N SER A 203 -9.28 -22.06 -6.00
CA SER A 203 -9.76 -21.99 -4.62
C SER A 203 -10.09 -20.57 -4.16
N LEU A 204 -9.60 -19.52 -4.83
CA LEU A 204 -9.75 -18.13 -4.38
C LEU A 204 -11.21 -17.73 -4.17
N HIS A 205 -12.07 -18.03 -5.14
CA HIS A 205 -13.48 -17.64 -5.06
C HIS A 205 -14.20 -18.29 -3.86
N ARG A 206 -13.91 -19.57 -3.61
CA ARG A 206 -14.45 -20.29 -2.44
C ARG A 206 -13.92 -19.69 -1.14
N LEU A 207 -12.61 -19.44 -1.05
CA LEU A 207 -12.00 -18.83 0.12
C LEU A 207 -12.68 -17.49 0.44
N LEU A 208 -12.80 -16.61 -0.56
CA LEU A 208 -13.45 -15.30 -0.41
C LEU A 208 -14.89 -15.42 0.07
N HIS A 209 -15.67 -16.31 -0.54
CA HIS A 209 -17.05 -16.56 -0.13
C HIS A 209 -17.11 -17.01 1.34
N ASP A 210 -16.30 -17.98 1.73
CA ASP A 210 -16.26 -18.51 3.10
C ASP A 210 -15.87 -17.41 4.11
N GLY A 211 -14.99 -16.48 3.74
CA GLY A 211 -14.62 -15.32 4.57
C GLY A 211 -15.76 -14.31 4.73
N LEU A 212 -16.50 -14.06 3.65
CA LEU A 212 -17.64 -13.13 3.63
C LEU A 212 -18.83 -13.63 4.46
N VAL A 213 -19.03 -14.94 4.57
CA VAL A 213 -20.13 -15.56 5.31
C VAL A 213 -19.72 -16.12 6.67
N ASP A 214 -18.50 -15.84 7.16
CA ASP A 214 -18.06 -16.35 8.46
C ASP A 214 -18.88 -15.75 9.62
N ASP A 215 -19.73 -16.58 10.21
CA ASP A 215 -20.62 -16.24 11.31
C ASP A 215 -19.93 -15.62 12.53
N ARG A 216 -18.69 -16.04 12.83
CA ARG A 216 -17.95 -15.49 13.98
C ARG A 216 -17.53 -14.06 13.67
N ALA A 217 -16.88 -13.83 12.52
CA ALA A 217 -16.43 -12.52 12.10
C ALA A 217 -17.59 -11.53 11.93
N LEU A 218 -18.73 -11.95 11.37
CA LEU A 218 -19.92 -11.11 11.22
C LEU A 218 -20.46 -10.57 12.56
N ARG A 219 -20.23 -11.29 13.67
CA ARG A 219 -20.68 -10.87 15.01
C ARG A 219 -19.67 -9.97 15.74
N THR A 220 -18.49 -9.73 15.16
CA THR A 220 -17.48 -8.86 15.77
C THR A 220 -17.74 -7.39 15.48
N LEU A 221 -17.19 -6.49 16.31
CA LEU A 221 -17.29 -5.04 16.12
C LEU A 221 -16.67 -4.62 14.78
N GLY A 222 -17.49 -4.09 13.86
CA GLY A 222 -17.05 -3.68 12.51
C GLY A 222 -16.94 -4.84 11.51
N GLY A 223 -17.17 -6.08 11.95
CA GLY A 223 -17.03 -7.26 11.11
C GLY A 223 -18.07 -7.30 9.99
N GLN A 224 -19.33 -7.02 10.30
CA GLN A 224 -20.38 -6.91 9.28
C GLN A 224 -20.07 -5.82 8.25
N GLU A 225 -19.71 -4.61 8.71
CA GLU A 225 -19.37 -3.47 7.86
C GLU A 225 -18.21 -3.79 6.92
N ARG A 226 -17.18 -4.46 7.42
CA ARG A 226 -16.04 -4.90 6.61
C ARG A 226 -16.45 -5.79 5.44
N ARG A 227 -17.27 -6.82 5.69
CA ARG A 227 -17.72 -7.77 4.65
C ARG A 227 -18.63 -7.09 3.64
N GLU A 228 -19.56 -6.27 4.10
CA GLU A 228 -20.44 -5.52 3.20
C GLU A 228 -19.67 -4.58 2.28
N VAL A 229 -18.64 -3.91 2.81
CA VAL A 229 -17.83 -2.95 2.03
C VAL A 229 -16.79 -3.66 1.16
N VAL A 230 -16.30 -4.85 1.54
CA VAL A 230 -15.53 -5.71 0.63
C VAL A 230 -16.36 -6.09 -0.59
N ALA A 231 -17.63 -6.45 -0.43
CA ALA A 231 -18.50 -6.75 -1.57
C ALA A 231 -18.72 -5.52 -2.48
N VAL A 232 -18.78 -4.31 -1.91
CA VAL A 232 -18.80 -3.06 -2.68
C VAL A 232 -17.51 -2.88 -3.48
N GLY A 233 -16.35 -3.06 -2.85
CA GLY A 233 -15.05 -2.99 -3.53
C GLY A 233 -14.89 -4.03 -4.63
N ALA A 234 -15.36 -5.26 -4.40
CA ALA A 234 -15.35 -6.35 -5.38
C ALA A 234 -16.08 -5.96 -6.68
N SER A 235 -17.25 -5.32 -6.55
CA SER A 235 -18.03 -4.83 -7.70
C SER A 235 -17.23 -3.81 -8.51
N TYR A 236 -16.62 -2.83 -7.83
CA TYR A 236 -15.78 -1.81 -8.48
C TYR A 236 -14.60 -2.44 -9.21
N ILE A 237 -13.85 -3.32 -8.54
CA ILE A 237 -12.70 -4.03 -9.12
C ILE A 237 -13.13 -4.75 -10.40
N GLN A 238 -14.18 -5.56 -10.34
CA GLN A 238 -14.65 -6.32 -11.50
C GLN A 238 -15.12 -5.42 -12.65
N ALA A 239 -15.82 -4.33 -12.35
CA ALA A 239 -16.24 -3.37 -13.36
C ALA A 239 -15.04 -2.69 -14.03
N LYS A 240 -14.02 -2.32 -13.25
CA LYS A 240 -12.77 -1.74 -13.76
C LYS A 240 -12.01 -2.74 -14.62
N ILE A 241 -11.83 -3.98 -14.16
CA ILE A 241 -11.20 -5.07 -14.92
C ILE A 241 -11.85 -5.23 -16.29
N ALA A 242 -13.18 -5.25 -16.35
CA ALA A 242 -13.90 -5.37 -17.61
C ALA A 242 -13.66 -4.18 -18.56
N LEU A 243 -13.52 -2.96 -18.03
CA LEU A 243 -13.19 -1.76 -18.83
C LEU A 243 -11.76 -1.81 -19.37
N GLU A 244 -10.79 -2.22 -18.55
CA GLU A 244 -9.39 -2.39 -18.92
C GLU A 244 -9.23 -3.45 -20.02
N GLU A 245 -9.83 -4.63 -19.85
CA GLU A 245 -9.84 -5.69 -20.86
C GLU A 245 -10.41 -5.22 -22.20
N ALA A 246 -11.55 -4.52 -22.16
CA ALA A 246 -12.21 -4.00 -23.35
C ALA A 246 -11.37 -2.96 -24.10
N HIS A 247 -10.45 -2.27 -23.42
CA HIS A 247 -9.65 -1.19 -23.99
C HIS A 247 -8.15 -1.47 -24.05
N ARG A 248 -7.66 -2.65 -23.65
CA ARG A 248 -6.24 -3.00 -23.46
C ARG A 248 -5.26 -2.51 -24.53
N THR A 249 -5.66 -2.52 -25.80
CA THR A 249 -4.82 -2.10 -26.94
C THR A 249 -4.72 -0.59 -27.11
N ARG A 250 -5.52 0.18 -26.37
CA ARG A 250 -5.70 1.64 -26.50
C ARG A 250 -5.22 2.41 -25.27
N LEU A 251 -4.68 1.72 -24.26
CA LEU A 251 -4.30 2.27 -22.96
C LEU A 251 -2.88 2.84 -22.93
N LYS A 252 -2.10 2.58 -23.96
CA LYS A 252 -0.73 3.07 -24.06
C LYS A 252 -0.70 4.60 -24.07
N ASP A 253 0.21 5.18 -23.29
CA ASP A 253 0.47 6.62 -23.24
C ASP A 253 -0.73 7.44 -22.74
N TYR A 254 -1.66 6.86 -21.97
CA TYR A 254 -2.79 7.61 -21.41
C TYR A 254 -2.71 7.72 -19.88
N SER A 255 -3.26 8.80 -19.33
CA SER A 255 -3.61 8.90 -17.91
C SER A 255 -4.89 9.72 -17.76
N SER A 256 -5.47 9.75 -16.57
CA SER A 256 -6.67 10.55 -16.27
C SER A 256 -6.32 12.01 -15.99
N HIS A 257 -7.20 12.93 -16.38
CA HIS A 257 -7.22 14.31 -15.90
C HIS A 257 -8.47 14.46 -15.03
N LEU A 258 -8.25 14.73 -13.75
CA LEU A 258 -9.28 14.80 -12.72
C LEU A 258 -9.17 16.12 -11.97
N ASP A 259 -10.28 16.59 -11.43
CA ASP A 259 -10.23 17.56 -10.32
C ASP A 259 -9.91 16.84 -9.01
N ARG A 260 -9.59 17.59 -7.95
CA ARG A 260 -9.10 17.03 -6.68
C ARG A 260 -10.14 16.16 -5.99
N GLN A 261 -11.42 16.48 -6.15
CA GLN A 261 -12.51 15.73 -5.56
C GLN A 261 -12.69 14.38 -6.27
N ALA A 262 -12.73 14.38 -7.61
CA ALA A 262 -12.80 13.18 -8.42
C ALA A 262 -11.59 12.28 -8.18
N ALA A 263 -10.39 12.86 -8.06
CA ALA A 263 -9.19 12.11 -7.68
C ALA A 263 -9.38 11.38 -6.34
N GLN A 264 -9.83 12.06 -5.28
CA GLN A 264 -10.05 11.39 -3.98
C GLN A 264 -11.12 10.29 -4.04
N VAL A 265 -12.22 10.50 -4.76
CA VAL A 265 -13.28 9.49 -4.90
C VAL A 265 -12.77 8.25 -5.61
N ILE A 266 -12.06 8.44 -6.72
CA ILE A 266 -11.54 7.34 -7.51
C ILE A 266 -10.40 6.64 -6.78
N LEU A 267 -9.42 7.36 -6.23
CA LEU A 267 -8.30 6.76 -5.49
C LEU A 267 -8.75 5.99 -4.24
N LEU A 268 -9.85 6.41 -3.62
CA LEU A 268 -10.48 5.64 -2.54
C LEU A 268 -10.95 4.28 -3.06
N ALA A 269 -11.74 4.24 -4.14
CA ALA A 269 -12.21 2.98 -4.73
C ALA A 269 -11.02 2.13 -5.26
N ASP A 270 -10.10 2.81 -5.95
CA ASP A 270 -8.67 2.55 -6.12
C ASP A 270 -8.10 1.64 -5.04
N SER A 271 -8.11 2.04 -3.77
CA SER A 271 -7.47 1.30 -2.67
C SER A 271 -7.74 -0.22 -2.68
N SER A 272 -8.91 -0.67 -3.15
CA SER A 272 -9.28 -2.10 -3.30
C SER A 272 -9.24 -2.91 -1.98
N ILE A 273 -9.17 -2.20 -0.85
CA ILE A 273 -9.15 -2.72 0.53
C ILE A 273 -10.14 -1.95 1.42
N LEU A 274 -11.23 -1.45 0.82
CA LEU A 274 -12.24 -0.60 1.47
C LEU A 274 -12.81 -1.19 2.76
N GLY A 275 -12.90 -2.52 2.85
CA GLY A 275 -13.41 -3.21 4.04
C GLY A 275 -12.60 -2.92 5.31
N MET A 276 -11.27 -2.77 5.21
CA MET A 276 -10.43 -2.38 6.34
C MET A 276 -10.82 -0.99 6.87
N GLY A 277 -11.17 -0.07 5.96
CA GLY A 277 -11.65 1.27 6.30
C GLY A 277 -13.01 1.27 7.01
N ALA A 278 -13.92 0.43 6.56
CA ALA A 278 -15.24 0.28 7.16
C ALA A 278 -15.14 -0.27 8.60
N GLU A 279 -14.32 -1.29 8.82
CA GLU A 279 -14.07 -1.83 10.17
C GLU A 279 -13.43 -0.78 11.08
N ALA A 280 -12.41 -0.07 10.59
CA ALA A 280 -11.76 0.99 11.38
C ALA A 280 -12.75 2.08 11.77
N THR A 281 -13.61 2.52 10.84
CA THR A 281 -14.61 3.54 11.15
C THR A 281 -15.66 3.02 12.14
N ALA A 282 -16.15 1.79 11.98
CA ALA A 282 -17.08 1.17 12.92
C ALA A 282 -16.48 0.98 14.32
N ARG A 283 -15.16 0.78 14.41
CA ARG A 283 -14.40 0.75 15.67
C ARG A 283 -14.16 2.15 16.27
N GLY A 284 -14.60 3.22 15.61
CA GLY A 284 -14.58 4.59 16.12
C GLY A 284 -13.36 5.41 15.72
N PHE A 285 -12.53 4.96 14.77
CA PHE A 285 -11.45 5.78 14.20
C PHE A 285 -12.03 6.92 13.34
N ASP A 286 -11.30 8.03 13.22
CA ASP A 286 -11.74 9.22 12.48
C ASP A 286 -11.96 8.91 10.99
N PRO A 287 -13.20 9.02 10.47
CA PRO A 287 -13.49 8.71 9.06
C PRO A 287 -12.66 9.52 8.06
N GLY A 288 -12.37 10.78 8.37
CA GLY A 288 -11.58 11.64 7.46
C GLY A 288 -10.14 11.16 7.35
N ALA A 289 -9.58 10.70 8.47
CA ALA A 289 -8.24 10.14 8.53
C ALA A 289 -8.18 8.78 7.83
N VAL A 290 -9.19 7.91 8.05
CA VAL A 290 -9.34 6.62 7.34
C VAL A 290 -9.43 6.82 5.83
N MET A 291 -10.25 7.75 5.35
CA MET A 291 -10.35 8.04 3.92
C MET A 291 -9.01 8.55 3.37
N SER A 292 -8.33 9.45 4.08
CA SER A 292 -7.03 9.97 3.65
C SER A 292 -5.99 8.86 3.51
N ASP A 293 -5.95 7.91 4.44
CA ASP A 293 -4.99 6.80 4.40
C ASP A 293 -5.28 5.86 3.21
N LEU A 294 -6.56 5.55 2.95
CA LEU A 294 -6.98 4.77 1.78
C LEU A 294 -6.67 5.48 0.46
N VAL A 295 -6.95 6.79 0.37
CA VAL A 295 -6.60 7.60 -0.80
C VAL A 295 -5.09 7.63 -1.02
N PHE A 296 -4.29 7.70 0.05
CA PHE A 296 -2.83 7.67 -0.05
C PHE A 296 -2.27 6.29 -0.44
N SER A 297 -2.97 5.20 -0.11
CA SER A 297 -2.49 3.84 -0.43
C SER A 297 -2.17 3.65 -1.91
N LYS A 298 -2.91 4.31 -2.82
CA LYS A 298 -2.69 4.25 -4.27
C LYS A 298 -1.42 4.98 -4.75
N PRO A 299 -1.19 6.27 -4.46
CA PRO A 299 0.09 6.90 -4.76
C PRO A 299 1.26 6.20 -4.05
N ALA A 300 1.04 5.61 -2.88
CA ALA A 300 2.07 4.80 -2.24
C ALA A 300 2.47 3.56 -3.06
N THR A 301 1.54 2.96 -3.81
CA THR A 301 1.84 1.84 -4.72
C THR A 301 2.34 2.29 -6.08
N ASP A 302 1.79 3.38 -6.63
CA ASP A 302 2.05 3.80 -8.02
C ASP A 302 3.34 4.59 -8.16
N VAL A 303 3.89 5.14 -7.07
CA VAL A 303 5.17 5.87 -7.09
C VAL A 303 6.31 5.03 -7.71
N VAL A 304 6.25 3.70 -7.60
CA VAL A 304 7.26 2.80 -8.20
C VAL A 304 6.90 2.33 -9.61
N ASP A 305 5.71 2.66 -10.10
CA ASP A 305 5.13 2.18 -11.35
C ASP A 305 4.97 3.26 -12.42
N VAL A 306 5.35 4.52 -12.13
CA VAL A 306 5.31 5.67 -13.07
C VAL A 306 5.73 5.35 -14.51
N GLY A 307 6.80 4.57 -14.71
CA GLY A 307 7.24 4.18 -16.05
C GLY A 307 6.41 3.08 -16.72
N SER A 308 5.93 2.09 -15.98
CA SER A 308 4.99 1.08 -16.51
C SER A 308 3.64 1.71 -16.82
N ASP A 309 3.19 2.61 -15.96
CA ASP A 309 1.95 3.38 -16.04
C ASP A 309 1.89 4.28 -17.27
N LEU A 310 3.05 4.74 -17.75
CA LEU A 310 3.15 5.49 -18.99
C LEU A 310 2.83 4.61 -20.21
N VAL A 311 3.25 3.34 -20.21
CA VAL A 311 3.15 2.46 -21.39
C VAL A 311 1.98 1.49 -21.34
N ASN A 312 1.38 1.31 -20.17
CA ASN A 312 0.14 0.60 -19.94
C ASN A 312 -0.68 1.33 -18.87
N SER A 313 -1.68 2.08 -19.29
CA SER A 313 -2.62 2.71 -18.38
C SER A 313 -3.71 1.71 -18.05
N GLU A 314 -3.57 0.95 -16.97
CA GLU A 314 -4.77 0.32 -16.36
C GLU A 314 -5.69 1.40 -15.71
N VAL A 315 -5.33 2.67 -15.93
CA VAL A 315 -6.07 3.93 -15.79
C VAL A 315 -6.67 4.09 -14.40
N ILE A 316 -5.86 4.61 -13.46
CA ILE A 316 -6.01 5.88 -12.72
C ILE A 316 -4.66 6.10 -12.02
N ASN A 317 -3.63 6.42 -12.81
CA ASN A 317 -2.26 6.45 -12.29
C ASN A 317 -2.13 7.68 -11.38
N SER A 318 -2.20 7.46 -10.07
CA SER A 318 -2.29 8.50 -9.05
C SER A 318 -1.11 9.48 -9.07
N PHE A 319 0.03 9.06 -9.61
CA PHE A 319 1.19 9.93 -9.81
C PHE A 319 1.20 10.71 -11.13
N LEU A 320 0.51 10.23 -12.17
CA LEU A 320 0.52 10.85 -13.50
C LEU A 320 -0.75 11.65 -13.82
N ASN A 321 -1.80 11.50 -13.00
CA ASN A 321 -3.09 12.18 -13.17
C ASN A 321 -3.17 13.57 -12.54
N VAL A 322 -2.14 13.97 -11.80
CA VAL A 322 -2.01 15.30 -11.21
C VAL A 322 -1.89 16.34 -12.32
N ALA A 323 -2.54 17.49 -12.18
CA ALA A 323 -2.66 18.51 -13.22
C ALA A 323 -1.32 19.14 -13.66
N ASP A 324 -0.26 19.00 -12.86
CA ASP A 324 1.13 19.29 -13.25
C ASP A 324 1.53 18.54 -14.52
N ILE A 325 1.07 17.30 -14.68
CA ILE A 325 1.28 16.46 -15.87
C ILE A 325 0.03 16.49 -16.75
N ALA A 326 -1.15 16.24 -16.17
CA ALA A 326 -2.37 15.95 -16.93
C ALA A 326 -2.92 17.14 -17.76
N VAL A 327 -2.53 18.38 -17.44
CA VAL A 327 -2.90 19.55 -18.25
C VAL A 327 -2.02 19.66 -19.51
N SER A 328 -0.73 19.34 -19.40
CA SER A 328 0.22 19.48 -20.52
C SER A 328 0.40 18.20 -21.32
N GLY A 329 0.09 17.05 -20.72
CA GLY A 329 0.45 15.73 -21.25
C GLY A 329 1.95 15.45 -21.19
N VAL A 330 2.73 16.24 -20.44
CA VAL A 330 4.20 16.13 -20.39
C VAL A 330 4.65 15.68 -19.00
N VAL A 331 5.24 14.49 -18.95
CA VAL A 331 5.92 13.97 -17.76
C VAL A 331 7.33 14.54 -17.73
N SER A 332 7.63 15.36 -16.72
CA SER A 332 8.95 16.01 -16.55
C SER A 332 9.53 15.73 -15.17
N GLU A 333 10.85 15.88 -15.02
CA GLU A 333 11.51 15.71 -13.72
C GLU A 333 10.96 16.68 -12.67
N THR A 334 10.72 17.94 -13.06
CA THR A 334 10.16 18.97 -12.18
C THR A 334 8.75 18.59 -11.70
N ALA A 335 7.88 18.16 -12.61
CA ALA A 335 6.53 17.75 -12.25
C ALA A 335 6.53 16.52 -11.33
N LEU A 336 7.31 15.48 -11.67
CA LEU A 336 7.42 14.28 -10.84
C LEU A 336 7.94 14.59 -9.43
N ARG A 337 8.93 15.48 -9.28
CA ARG A 337 9.40 15.90 -7.95
C ARG A 337 8.35 16.69 -7.16
N ALA A 338 7.64 17.61 -7.80
CA ALA A 338 6.59 18.38 -7.14
C ALA A 338 5.47 17.47 -6.62
N ILE A 339 5.04 16.51 -7.45
CA ILE A 339 4.03 15.51 -7.10
C ILE A 339 4.54 14.60 -5.97
N TYR A 340 5.77 14.12 -6.08
CA TYR A 340 6.41 13.33 -5.04
C TYR A 340 6.45 14.07 -3.70
N ASP A 341 6.85 15.34 -3.69
CA ASP A 341 6.93 16.17 -2.48
C ASP A 341 5.54 16.41 -1.86
N ALA A 342 4.50 16.60 -2.68
CA ALA A 342 3.13 16.72 -2.21
C ALA A 342 2.68 15.43 -1.50
N TYR A 343 2.88 14.25 -2.10
CA TYR A 343 2.53 12.97 -1.48
C TYR A 343 3.41 12.62 -0.28
N ALA A 344 4.69 12.97 -0.30
CA ALA A 344 5.58 12.80 0.84
C ALA A 344 5.09 13.63 2.05
N ALA A 345 4.54 14.83 1.80
CA ALA A 345 3.98 15.68 2.84
C ALA A 345 2.66 15.12 3.42
N THR A 346 1.79 14.52 2.59
CA THR A 346 0.52 13.94 3.09
C THR A 346 0.71 12.73 4.00
N CYS A 347 1.76 11.94 3.77
CA CYS A 347 2.01 10.72 4.53
C CYS A 347 2.84 10.91 5.81
N ALA A 348 3.47 12.07 5.99
CA ALA A 348 4.40 12.31 7.10
C ALA A 348 3.76 12.09 8.48
N ARG A 349 2.61 12.73 8.73
CA ARG A 349 1.85 12.57 9.99
C ARG A 349 1.33 11.15 10.16
N MET A 350 0.89 10.55 9.05
CA MET A 350 0.41 9.18 9.02
C MET A 350 1.48 8.25 9.62
N PHE A 351 2.69 8.24 9.06
CA PHE A 351 3.75 7.35 9.49
C PHE A 351 4.43 7.71 10.82
N THR A 352 4.46 8.98 11.22
CA THR A 352 5.22 9.41 12.41
C THR A 352 4.36 9.56 13.66
N GLN A 353 3.11 10.02 13.53
CA GLN A 353 2.22 10.33 14.65
C GLN A 353 1.08 9.30 14.77
N ARG A 354 0.52 8.86 13.64
CA ARG A 354 -0.65 7.98 13.55
C ARG A 354 -0.31 6.51 13.25
N TRP A 355 0.96 6.12 13.35
CA TRP A 355 1.48 4.77 13.03
C TRP A 355 0.69 3.60 13.64
N HIS A 356 0.02 3.85 14.77
CA HIS A 356 -0.73 2.85 15.52
C HIS A 356 -2.12 2.55 14.95
N GLU A 357 -2.65 3.40 14.06
CA GLU A 357 -3.98 3.26 13.47
C GLU A 357 -4.01 2.15 12.40
N PRO A 358 -5.14 1.43 12.22
CA PRO A 358 -5.21 0.25 11.35
C PRO A 358 -4.76 0.50 9.90
N LEU A 359 -5.27 1.56 9.26
CA LEU A 359 -4.97 1.84 7.85
C LEU A 359 -3.55 2.36 7.68
N VAL A 360 -2.99 3.03 8.69
CA VAL A 360 -1.59 3.38 8.69
C VAL A 360 -0.69 2.15 8.76
N ARG A 361 -1.05 1.13 9.55
CA ARG A 361 -0.30 -0.13 9.59
C ARG A 361 -0.34 -0.86 8.25
N MET A 362 -1.46 -0.79 7.53
CA MET A 362 -1.55 -1.25 6.15
C MET A 362 -0.62 -0.43 5.24
N CYS A 363 -0.69 0.90 5.25
CA CYS A 363 0.20 1.74 4.43
C CYS A 363 1.69 1.55 4.79
N ALA A 364 1.99 1.21 6.04
CA ALA A 364 3.35 0.95 6.50
C ALA A 364 3.97 -0.33 5.91
N THR A 365 3.16 -1.23 5.33
CA THR A 365 3.71 -2.38 4.58
C THR A 365 4.18 -1.98 3.19
N GLY A 366 3.84 -0.79 2.68
CA GLY A 366 4.09 -0.42 1.28
C GLY A 366 5.55 -0.61 0.85
N THR A 367 6.52 -0.10 1.61
CA THR A 367 7.94 -0.22 1.24
C THR A 367 8.40 -1.68 1.27
N THR A 368 8.00 -2.43 2.29
CA THR A 368 8.36 -3.85 2.40
C THR A 368 7.67 -4.69 1.34
N TRP A 369 6.41 -4.43 1.02
CA TRP A 369 5.65 -5.15 0.01
C TRP A 369 6.30 -4.99 -1.36
N HIS A 370 6.72 -3.79 -1.77
CA HIS A 370 7.45 -3.61 -3.03
C HIS A 370 8.79 -4.35 -3.10
N ILE A 371 9.46 -4.53 -1.96
CA ILE A 371 10.69 -5.32 -1.85
C ILE A 371 10.37 -6.83 -1.93
N GLN A 372 9.27 -7.25 -1.32
CA GLN A 372 8.96 -8.64 -1.02
C GLN A 372 8.03 -9.31 -2.01
N ASN A 373 7.29 -8.60 -2.85
CA ASN A 373 6.18 -9.19 -3.60
C ASN A 373 6.57 -9.92 -4.89
N ASP A 374 7.86 -10.01 -5.24
CA ASP A 374 8.35 -10.62 -6.49
C ASP A 374 7.70 -10.07 -7.77
N ARG A 375 7.14 -8.85 -7.69
CA ARG A 375 6.43 -8.19 -8.80
C ARG A 375 7.13 -6.89 -9.17
N HIS A 376 7.31 -5.99 -8.20
CA HIS A 376 7.77 -4.62 -8.48
C HIS A 376 9.27 -4.49 -8.69
N MET A 377 10.10 -5.41 -8.17
CA MET A 377 11.56 -5.31 -8.22
C MET A 377 12.09 -3.96 -7.68
N PHE A 378 11.58 -3.55 -6.51
CA PHE A 378 11.85 -2.25 -5.91
C PHE A 378 13.34 -1.89 -5.85
N LEU A 379 14.18 -2.84 -5.42
CA LEU A 379 15.63 -2.63 -5.28
C LEU A 379 16.28 -2.31 -6.62
N ARG A 380 15.88 -3.01 -7.69
CA ARG A 380 16.37 -2.74 -9.05
C ARG A 380 15.94 -1.35 -9.51
N ARG A 381 14.67 -0.99 -9.32
CA ARG A 381 14.16 0.35 -9.65
C ARG A 381 14.94 1.43 -8.89
N ALA A 382 15.06 1.28 -7.59
CA ALA A 382 15.77 2.23 -6.74
C ALA A 382 17.24 2.39 -7.17
N LEU A 383 17.94 1.29 -7.49
CA LEU A 383 19.32 1.35 -7.97
C LEU A 383 19.44 2.12 -9.30
N LEU A 384 18.58 1.81 -10.27
CA LEU A 384 18.62 2.42 -11.59
C LEU A 384 18.25 3.91 -11.58
N GLY A 385 17.31 4.31 -10.72
CA GLY A 385 16.92 5.72 -10.57
C GLY A 385 17.74 6.51 -9.55
N TRP A 386 18.61 5.86 -8.78
CA TRP A 386 19.46 6.50 -7.78
C TRP A 386 20.23 7.71 -8.30
N PRO A 387 20.78 7.74 -9.54
CA PRO A 387 21.45 8.92 -10.06
C PRO A 387 20.57 10.19 -10.14
N LYS A 388 19.24 10.05 -10.18
CA LYS A 388 18.29 11.17 -10.20
C LYS A 388 17.73 11.55 -8.83
N ALA A 389 17.68 10.61 -7.89
CA ALA A 389 17.09 10.85 -6.58
C ALA A 389 17.93 11.82 -5.73
N ARG A 390 17.26 12.57 -4.84
CA ARG A 390 17.96 13.39 -3.84
C ARG A 390 18.83 12.53 -2.92
N LYS A 391 19.91 13.12 -2.41
CA LYS A 391 20.94 12.43 -1.59
C LYS A 391 21.02 12.98 -0.17
N SER A 392 20.47 14.17 0.03
CA SER A 392 20.40 14.82 1.33
C SER A 392 18.96 14.77 1.82
N PRO A 393 18.72 14.35 3.07
CA PRO A 393 17.39 14.32 3.68
C PRO A 393 16.67 15.67 3.60
N ALA A 394 15.34 15.63 3.63
CA ALA A 394 14.52 16.82 3.81
C ALA A 394 14.87 17.51 5.14
N ARG A 395 15.23 18.80 5.08
CA ARG A 395 15.53 19.62 6.26
C ARG A 395 14.83 20.99 6.15
N PRO A 396 13.78 21.25 6.94
CA PRO A 396 13.06 20.29 7.78
C PRO A 396 12.31 19.25 6.93
N GLN A 397 11.99 18.10 7.53
CA GLN A 397 10.94 17.21 7.03
C GLN A 397 9.60 17.97 7.02
N ARG A 398 8.71 17.58 6.11
CA ARG A 398 7.51 18.35 5.77
C ARG A 398 6.24 17.53 5.94
N GLU A 399 5.16 18.20 6.30
CA GLU A 399 3.80 17.66 6.32
C GLU A 399 2.83 18.62 5.62
N GLY A 400 1.66 18.11 5.24
CA GLY A 400 0.56 18.89 4.71
C GLY A 400 -0.67 18.00 4.50
N ASP A 401 -1.87 18.56 4.63
CA ASP A 401 -3.11 17.84 4.33
C ASP A 401 -3.34 17.82 2.81
N PHE A 402 -4.10 16.83 2.33
CA PHE A 402 -4.31 16.62 0.89
C PHE A 402 -4.86 17.87 0.18
N ASP A 403 -5.79 18.58 0.82
CA ASP A 403 -6.42 19.80 0.32
C ASP A 403 -5.57 21.07 0.43
N GLU A 404 -4.42 20.99 1.11
CA GLU A 404 -3.43 22.06 1.16
C GLU A 404 -2.36 21.88 0.08
N VAL A 405 -1.90 20.65 -0.14
CA VAL A 405 -0.81 20.33 -1.07
C VAL A 405 -1.28 20.24 -2.53
N PHE A 406 -2.57 19.98 -2.76
CA PHE A 406 -3.22 20.01 -4.07
C PHE A 406 -4.34 21.05 -4.10
N ASP A 407 -4.43 21.85 -5.17
CA ASP A 407 -5.55 22.78 -5.38
C ASP A 407 -6.80 22.07 -5.93
N ALA A 408 -7.89 22.82 -6.15
CA ALA A 408 -9.15 22.26 -6.63
C ALA A 408 -9.04 21.57 -8.00
N ASP A 409 -8.12 22.03 -8.86
CA ASP A 409 -7.85 21.45 -10.18
C ASP A 409 -6.87 20.26 -10.09
N PHE A 410 -6.57 19.80 -8.88
CA PHE A 410 -5.62 18.74 -8.58
C PHE A 410 -4.20 19.05 -9.06
N ARG A 411 -3.77 20.32 -8.96
CA ARG A 411 -2.40 20.76 -9.19
C ARG A 411 -1.66 20.90 -7.88
N THR A 412 -0.37 20.58 -7.86
CA THR A 412 0.47 20.83 -6.69
C THR A 412 0.54 22.32 -6.37
N THR A 413 0.35 22.68 -5.11
CA THR A 413 0.38 24.08 -4.65
C THR A 413 1.79 24.53 -4.25
N GLY A 414 2.69 23.57 -4.03
CA GLY A 414 3.98 23.77 -3.36
C GLY A 414 3.87 24.04 -1.86
N PHE A 415 2.65 24.03 -1.29
CA PHE A 415 2.46 24.20 0.14
C PHE A 415 2.95 22.98 0.91
N SER A 416 3.67 23.23 2.00
CA SER A 416 3.92 22.29 3.08
C SER A 416 4.41 23.05 4.30
N ARG A 417 4.27 22.46 5.49
CA ARG A 417 4.79 23.02 6.75
C ARG A 417 5.83 22.08 7.34
N PRO A 418 6.76 22.57 8.19
CA PRO A 418 7.67 21.69 8.92
C PRO A 418 6.88 20.65 9.71
N LEU A 419 7.29 19.39 9.60
CA LEU A 419 6.86 18.34 10.52
C LEU A 419 7.30 18.74 11.93
N ASP A 420 6.44 18.49 12.92
CA ASP A 420 6.75 18.78 14.31
C ASP A 420 8.11 18.15 14.70
N PRO A 421 9.06 18.95 15.24
CA PRO A 421 10.39 18.49 15.63
C PRO A 421 10.41 17.28 16.57
N GLU A 422 9.35 17.04 17.36
CA GLU A 422 9.22 15.85 18.19
C GLU A 422 9.15 14.55 17.37
N TYR A 423 8.58 14.62 16.16
CA TYR A 423 8.35 13.48 15.28
C TYR A 423 9.33 13.43 14.09
N ALA A 424 10.00 14.55 13.80
CA ALA A 424 10.99 14.61 12.74
C ALA A 424 12.24 13.76 13.04
N CYS A 425 12.66 12.97 12.06
CA CYS A 425 13.91 12.22 12.15
C CYS A 425 15.11 13.19 12.09
N ASP A 426 16.20 12.91 12.79
CA ASP A 426 17.41 13.76 12.74
C ASP A 426 18.04 13.86 11.32
N GLY A 427 17.73 12.90 10.44
CA GLY A 427 18.26 12.82 9.07
C GLY A 427 19.79 12.90 9.04
N GLY A 428 20.48 12.59 10.13
CA GLY A 428 21.93 12.72 10.24
C GLY A 428 22.65 11.45 9.78
N GLU A 429 22.01 10.30 9.99
CA GLU A 429 22.53 8.96 9.79
C GLU A 429 21.46 8.09 9.12
N GLU A 430 21.86 6.91 8.63
CA GLU A 430 20.95 5.93 8.02
C GLU A 430 19.88 5.44 9.02
N THR A 431 20.28 5.27 10.28
CA THR A 431 19.40 4.97 11.41
C THR A 431 19.20 6.24 12.23
N CYS A 432 18.00 6.80 12.23
CA CYS A 432 17.73 8.06 12.92
C CYS A 432 17.77 7.91 14.46
N ASN A 433 17.90 9.04 15.16
CA ASN A 433 17.80 9.13 16.62
C ASN A 433 16.60 8.35 17.22
N HIS A 434 15.42 8.42 16.60
CA HIS A 434 14.23 7.72 17.12
C HIS A 434 14.41 6.20 17.08
N VAL A 435 14.88 5.67 15.95
CA VAL A 435 15.12 4.24 15.78
C VAL A 435 16.29 3.77 16.64
N ARG A 436 17.40 4.52 16.73
CA ARG A 436 18.52 4.19 17.64
C ARG A 436 18.06 4.11 19.09
N ARG A 437 17.24 5.07 19.55
CA ARG A 437 16.66 5.06 20.90
C ARG A 437 15.71 3.88 21.10
N PHE A 438 14.89 3.57 20.10
CA PHE A 438 13.94 2.47 20.14
C PHE A 438 14.67 1.11 20.23
N LEU A 439 15.60 0.84 19.32
CA LEU A 439 16.43 -0.37 19.32
C LEU A 439 17.30 -0.44 20.59
N GLY A 440 17.76 0.69 21.10
CA GLY A 440 18.49 0.79 22.36
C GLY A 440 17.74 0.23 23.58
N ARG A 441 16.42 0.11 23.53
CA ARG A 441 15.58 -0.28 24.67
C ARG A 441 15.02 -1.71 24.60
N GLN A 442 15.24 -2.41 23.48
CA GLN A 442 14.63 -3.72 23.20
C GLN A 442 15.67 -4.85 23.16
N ASP A 443 15.22 -6.11 23.11
CA ASP A 443 16.07 -7.25 22.76
C ASP A 443 16.41 -7.16 21.26
N ARG A 444 17.67 -6.86 20.97
CA ARG A 444 18.05 -5.97 19.85
C ARG A 444 18.21 -6.65 18.50
N ASP A 445 18.52 -7.94 18.48
CA ASP A 445 19.09 -8.53 17.28
C ASP A 445 18.07 -8.61 16.14
N LEU A 446 16.84 -9.05 16.42
CA LEU A 446 15.85 -9.26 15.36
C LEU A 446 15.19 -7.96 14.86
N LEU A 447 14.89 -7.01 15.76
CA LEU A 447 14.36 -5.70 15.37
C LEU A 447 15.40 -4.86 14.62
N GLY A 448 16.67 -4.92 15.05
CA GLY A 448 17.78 -4.30 14.35
C GLY A 448 18.02 -4.96 12.99
N ALA A 449 17.90 -6.29 12.90
CA ALA A 449 18.02 -7.01 11.65
C ALA A 449 16.90 -6.63 10.66
N LEU A 450 15.65 -6.48 11.12
CA LEU A 450 14.55 -5.96 10.29
C LEU A 450 14.86 -4.56 9.77
N TRP A 451 15.27 -3.63 10.64
CA TRP A 451 15.65 -2.29 10.20
C TRP A 451 16.75 -2.36 9.13
N TRP A 452 17.74 -3.22 9.34
CA TRP A 452 18.81 -3.42 8.38
C TRP A 452 18.28 -3.93 7.03
N SER A 453 17.42 -4.96 7.01
CA SER A 453 16.93 -5.52 5.74
C SER A 453 16.02 -4.58 4.95
N VAL A 454 15.32 -3.65 5.62
CA VAL A 454 14.32 -2.77 4.98
C VAL A 454 14.84 -1.35 4.72
N VAL A 455 15.88 -0.90 5.44
CA VAL A 455 16.44 0.46 5.26
C VAL A 455 17.92 0.41 4.92
N THR A 456 18.76 -0.11 5.81
CA THR A 456 20.23 -0.01 5.68
C THR A 456 20.76 -0.81 4.49
N GLY A 457 20.46 -2.11 4.43
CA GLY A 457 20.88 -3.01 3.36
C GLY A 457 20.42 -2.57 1.97
N PRO A 458 19.13 -2.18 1.77
CA PRO A 458 18.67 -1.58 0.52
C PRO A 458 19.43 -0.32 0.13
N LEU A 459 19.71 0.58 1.08
CA LEU A 459 20.44 1.81 0.81
C LEU A 459 21.92 1.55 0.48
N GLU A 460 22.57 0.61 1.17
CA GLU A 460 23.92 0.13 0.86
C GLU A 460 23.97 -0.43 -0.57
N TYR A 461 23.04 -1.31 -0.92
CA TYR A 461 22.94 -1.92 -2.26
C TYR A 461 22.82 -0.84 -3.34
N VAL A 462 21.87 0.07 -3.17
CA VAL A 462 21.63 1.16 -4.13
C VAL A 462 22.86 2.08 -4.28
N ARG A 463 23.56 2.37 -3.18
CA ARG A 463 24.79 3.19 -3.21
C ARG A 463 25.98 2.50 -3.85
N GLN A 464 26.05 1.16 -3.81
CA GLN A 464 27.08 0.42 -4.54
C GLN A 464 26.92 0.57 -6.06
N GLY A 465 25.70 0.84 -6.54
CA GLY A 465 25.43 1.18 -7.93
C GLY A 465 25.70 0.05 -8.92
N LYS A 466 25.74 -1.21 -8.43
CA LYS A 466 25.94 -2.41 -9.24
C LYS A 466 24.73 -3.31 -9.10
N VAL A 467 24.18 -3.69 -10.26
CA VAL A 467 23.13 -4.70 -10.34
C VAL A 467 23.67 -6.03 -9.81
N ASP A 468 22.99 -6.59 -8.80
CA ASP A 468 23.27 -7.90 -8.23
C ASP A 468 21.95 -8.58 -7.83
N GLU A 469 21.45 -9.46 -8.69
CA GLU A 469 20.19 -10.19 -8.51
C GLU A 469 20.19 -11.07 -7.27
N GLN A 470 21.33 -11.69 -6.96
CA GLN A 470 21.47 -12.54 -5.79
C GLN A 470 21.35 -11.69 -4.52
N ARG A 471 21.94 -10.49 -4.51
CA ARG A 471 21.81 -9.55 -3.40
C ARG A 471 20.38 -9.03 -3.27
N GLU A 472 19.71 -8.72 -4.38
CA GLU A 472 18.30 -8.30 -4.39
C GLU A 472 17.40 -9.37 -3.76
N GLN A 473 17.53 -10.62 -4.22
CA GLN A 473 16.79 -11.77 -3.68
C GLN A 473 17.10 -12.01 -2.20
N HIS A 474 18.37 -11.92 -1.82
CA HIS A 474 18.80 -12.09 -0.42
C HIS A 474 18.17 -11.03 0.49
N LEU A 475 18.16 -9.76 0.09
CA LEU A 475 17.55 -8.69 0.88
C LEU A 475 16.03 -8.86 0.99
N ALA A 476 15.37 -9.23 -0.10
CA ALA A 476 13.94 -9.53 -0.09
C ALA A 476 13.62 -10.67 0.88
N GLU A 477 14.28 -11.81 0.73
CA GLU A 477 14.04 -13.00 1.56
C GLU A 477 14.39 -12.77 3.03
N LEU A 478 15.50 -12.07 3.30
CA LEU A 478 15.86 -11.72 4.66
C LEU A 478 14.78 -10.87 5.34
N SER A 479 14.22 -9.90 4.63
CA SER A 479 13.14 -9.07 5.18
C SER A 479 11.86 -9.87 5.44
N ARG A 480 11.51 -10.82 4.56
CA ARG A 480 10.36 -11.73 4.73
C ARG A 480 10.52 -12.57 6.00
N LEU A 481 11.69 -13.21 6.15
CA LEU A 481 11.99 -14.07 7.29
C LEU A 481 11.98 -13.31 8.62
N GLN A 482 12.56 -12.10 8.65
CA GLN A 482 12.60 -11.31 9.88
C GLN A 482 11.21 -10.83 10.30
N MET A 483 10.36 -10.42 9.35
CA MET A 483 8.96 -10.07 9.65
C MET A 483 8.18 -11.27 10.18
N ALA A 484 8.34 -12.44 9.54
CA ALA A 484 7.74 -13.69 10.01
C ALA A 484 8.19 -14.07 11.44
N GLN A 485 9.49 -13.94 11.73
CA GLN A 485 10.04 -14.23 13.06
C GLN A 485 9.62 -13.20 14.12
N LEU A 486 9.48 -11.92 13.76
CA LEU A 486 8.98 -10.90 14.68
C LEU A 486 7.51 -11.16 15.03
N PHE A 487 6.73 -11.53 14.03
CA PHE A 487 5.34 -11.93 14.22
C PHE A 487 5.23 -13.14 15.16
N SER A 488 6.00 -14.20 14.92
CA SER A 488 5.97 -15.42 15.75
C SER A 488 6.38 -15.19 17.20
N LYS A 489 7.20 -14.17 17.45
CA LYS A 489 7.61 -13.72 18.79
C LYS A 489 6.65 -12.72 19.43
N GLY A 490 5.56 -12.35 18.75
CA GLY A 490 4.55 -11.40 19.24
C GLY A 490 5.00 -9.94 19.27
N LEU A 491 6.02 -9.56 18.49
CA LEU A 491 6.57 -8.20 18.42
C LEU A 491 5.87 -7.33 17.36
N VAL A 492 4.54 -7.42 17.29
CA VAL A 492 3.74 -6.83 16.20
C VAL A 492 3.74 -5.31 16.26
N HIS A 493 3.62 -4.71 17.44
CA HIS A 493 3.60 -3.26 17.59
C HIS A 493 4.97 -2.64 17.31
N GLU A 494 6.04 -3.29 17.78
CA GLU A 494 7.42 -2.94 17.51
C GLU A 494 7.72 -3.01 16.01
N MET A 495 7.25 -4.07 15.34
CA MET A 495 7.36 -4.22 13.89
C MET A 495 6.58 -3.11 13.17
N ALA A 496 5.31 -2.88 13.51
CA ALA A 496 4.49 -1.83 12.90
C ALA A 496 5.14 -0.43 13.01
N TRP A 497 5.68 -0.10 14.20
CA TRP A 497 6.36 1.17 14.44
C TRP A 497 7.61 1.33 13.57
N LEU A 498 8.44 0.27 13.47
CA LEU A 498 9.63 0.27 12.63
C LEU A 498 9.30 0.40 11.15
N LEU A 499 8.28 -0.31 10.67
CA LEU A 499 7.85 -0.26 9.27
C LEU A 499 7.31 1.12 8.90
N ALA A 500 6.52 1.75 9.77
CA ALA A 500 6.05 3.11 9.56
C ALA A 500 7.24 4.09 9.45
N HIS A 501 8.25 3.97 10.31
CA HIS A 501 9.47 4.77 10.22
C HIS A 501 10.27 4.47 8.95
N ALA A 502 10.36 3.21 8.52
CA ALA A 502 11.03 2.84 7.28
C ALA A 502 10.35 3.47 6.06
N CYS A 503 9.02 3.45 6.00
CA CYS A 503 8.25 4.14 4.96
C CYS A 503 8.51 5.65 4.97
N HIS A 504 8.44 6.31 6.13
CA HIS A 504 8.77 7.73 6.26
C HIS A 504 10.19 8.05 5.77
N HIS A 505 11.16 7.20 6.12
CA HIS A 505 12.53 7.31 5.64
C HIS A 505 12.61 7.21 4.11
N ALA A 506 11.90 6.25 3.51
CA ALA A 506 11.84 6.05 2.07
C ALA A 506 11.29 7.27 1.31
N TRP A 507 10.37 8.01 1.94
CA TRP A 507 9.76 9.22 1.38
C TRP A 507 10.57 10.51 1.57
N GLN A 508 11.16 10.75 2.75
CA GLN A 508 11.74 12.07 3.06
C GLN A 508 13.19 12.07 3.57
N VAL A 509 13.75 10.91 3.92
CA VAL A 509 15.10 10.84 4.54
C VAL A 509 16.14 10.29 3.56
N ASN A 510 15.89 9.10 3.02
CA ASN A 510 16.83 8.42 2.12
C ASN A 510 16.39 8.44 0.64
N TYR A 511 15.16 8.88 0.36
CA TYR A 511 14.59 9.02 -0.99
C TYR A 511 14.63 7.75 -1.84
N LEU A 512 14.52 6.56 -1.22
CA LEU A 512 14.42 5.29 -1.94
C LEU A 512 13.16 5.24 -2.82
N TYR A 513 12.04 5.82 -2.40
CA TYR A 513 10.85 5.91 -3.26
C TYR A 513 11.07 6.85 -4.45
N GLU A 514 11.75 7.99 -4.27
CA GLU A 514 12.07 8.90 -5.39
C GLU A 514 13.00 8.19 -6.39
N ALA A 515 13.95 7.40 -5.87
CA ALA A 515 14.84 6.60 -6.70
C ALA A 515 14.07 5.53 -7.47
N ALA A 516 13.17 4.78 -6.82
CA ALA A 516 12.33 3.80 -7.49
C ALA A 516 11.42 4.44 -8.54
N MET A 517 10.85 5.61 -8.26
CA MET A 517 10.05 6.40 -9.19
C MET A 517 10.81 6.73 -10.47
N PHE A 518 12.02 7.28 -10.37
CA PHE A 518 12.82 7.57 -11.56
C PHE A 518 13.32 6.30 -12.26
N GLY A 519 13.68 5.26 -11.50
CA GLY A 519 14.12 3.99 -12.08
C GLY A 519 13.02 3.29 -12.86
N SER A 520 11.76 3.45 -12.44
CA SER A 520 10.60 2.91 -13.16
C SER A 520 10.54 3.40 -14.61
N LEU A 521 10.94 4.65 -14.89
CA LEU A 521 10.95 5.22 -16.25
C LEU A 521 11.85 4.44 -17.21
N LEU A 522 12.81 3.68 -16.69
CA LEU A 522 13.71 2.83 -17.46
C LEU A 522 13.09 1.47 -17.83
N ASP A 523 11.78 1.28 -17.61
CA ASP A 523 11.00 0.14 -18.09
C ASP A 523 11.32 -0.20 -19.55
N GLY A 524 11.60 -1.48 -19.79
CA GLY A 524 11.95 -2.05 -21.09
C GLY A 524 10.78 -2.16 -22.08
N GLY A 525 9.56 -1.83 -21.67
CA GLY A 525 8.37 -1.77 -22.53
C GLY A 525 7.62 -3.09 -22.67
N THR A 526 7.84 -4.07 -21.79
CA THR A 526 7.19 -5.39 -21.91
C THR A 526 5.70 -5.38 -21.59
N LEU A 527 5.21 -4.35 -20.90
CA LEU A 527 3.79 -4.14 -20.62
C LEU A 527 3.04 -3.42 -21.76
N ILE A 528 3.72 -3.02 -22.85
CA ILE A 528 3.03 -2.37 -23.97
C ILE A 528 1.95 -3.31 -24.52
N ALA A 529 0.70 -2.82 -24.51
CA ALA A 529 -0.50 -3.53 -24.97
C ALA A 529 -0.80 -4.86 -24.24
N ARG A 530 -0.35 -4.98 -22.99
CA ARG A 530 -0.65 -6.12 -22.09
C ARG A 530 -1.12 -5.57 -20.76
N LEU A 531 -1.98 -6.32 -20.07
CA LEU A 531 -2.35 -5.99 -18.70
C LEU A 531 -1.24 -6.42 -17.72
N ASP A 532 -1.10 -5.69 -16.62
CA ASP A 532 -0.15 -5.91 -15.53
C ASP A 532 -0.71 -6.92 -14.49
N ARG A 533 -1.23 -8.04 -15.00
CA ARG A 533 -1.84 -9.14 -14.22
C ARG A 533 -1.66 -10.48 -14.91
N ALA A 534 -1.94 -11.57 -14.20
CA ALA A 534 -2.04 -12.88 -14.84
C ALA A 534 -3.29 -12.93 -15.75
N GLU A 535 -3.12 -13.33 -17.00
CA GLU A 535 -4.23 -13.51 -17.96
C GLU A 535 -4.51 -15.00 -18.15
N ASP A 536 -5.76 -15.34 -18.50
CA ASP A 536 -6.15 -16.70 -18.91
C ASP A 536 -5.46 -17.07 -20.24
N GLU A 537 -4.51 -18.02 -20.17
CA GLU A 537 -3.73 -18.50 -21.33
C GLU A 537 -4.62 -19.14 -22.42
N THR A 538 -5.90 -19.38 -22.17
CA THR A 538 -6.84 -19.93 -23.16
C THR A 538 -7.54 -18.88 -24.03
N ARG A 539 -7.33 -17.58 -23.79
CA ARG A 539 -7.95 -16.46 -24.53
C ARG A 539 -7.03 -15.71 -25.51
N THR A 540 -5.87 -16.27 -25.86
CA THR A 540 -5.00 -15.71 -26.93
C THR A 540 -5.48 -16.05 -28.33
#